data_AF-A0A3B9R336-F1
#
_entry.id   AF-A0A3B9R336-F1
#
_cell.length_a   1.000
_cell.length_b   1.000
_cell.length_c   1.000
_cell.angle_alpha   90.00
_cell.angle_beta   90.00
_cell.angle_gamma   90.00
#
_symmetry.space_group_name_H-M   'P 1'
#
loop_
_entity.id
_entity.type
_entity.pdbx_description
1 polymer ?
#
loop_
_entity_poly.entity_id
_entity_poly.type
_entity_poly.pdbx_seq_one_letter_code
_entity_poly.pdbx_strand_id
1 'polypeptide(L)'
;KRPRLTPNPAIAAKGDGLWLPFGSPGNDVQPQAMLQFLLNTFVFGHRLLEAIEQPRFATFSFPRSSEPHPYSPNLLQLEGRIPKATGSELRTRGHDVAFWPDWDWHAGAVCAVLYDSKSQVLEGAADPRRSGSSLGW
;
A
#
# COMPACT_ATOMS: atom_id res chain seq x y z
N LYS A 1 28.78 4.79 -8.75
CA LYS A 1 27.83 3.70 -8.36
C LYS A 1 26.56 4.37 -7.85
N ARG A 2 25.36 3.87 -8.17
CA ARG A 2 24.10 4.44 -7.65
C ARG A 2 23.71 3.70 -6.35
N PRO A 3 23.27 4.40 -5.29
CA PRO A 3 22.76 3.74 -4.09
C PRO A 3 21.47 2.99 -4.42
N ARG A 4 21.11 1.99 -3.61
CA ARG A 4 19.76 1.42 -3.64
C ARG A 4 18.80 2.54 -3.23
N LEU A 5 17.82 2.83 -4.07
CA LEU A 5 16.80 3.84 -3.80
C LEU A 5 15.48 3.15 -3.48
N THR A 6 14.64 3.82 -2.68
CA THR A 6 13.29 3.33 -2.35
C THR A 6 12.20 3.67 -3.35
N PRO A 7 12.26 4.72 -4.20
CA PRO A 7 11.26 4.93 -5.25
C PRO A 7 11.14 3.72 -6.18
N ASN A 8 9.92 3.20 -6.28
CA ASN A 8 9.63 1.96 -6.99
C ASN A 8 8.27 2.01 -7.71
N PRO A 9 8.09 2.86 -8.75
CA PRO A 9 6.85 2.85 -9.54
C PRO A 9 6.65 1.49 -10.20
N ALA A 10 5.39 1.09 -10.41
CA ALA A 10 5.05 -0.20 -11.00
C ALA A 10 3.98 -0.09 -12.08
N ILE A 11 4.02 -1.03 -13.01
CA ILE A 11 2.95 -1.29 -13.97
C ILE A 11 2.63 -2.78 -13.85
N ALA A 12 1.41 -3.12 -13.47
CA ALA A 12 0.90 -4.48 -13.57
C ALA A 12 0.19 -4.65 -14.91
N ALA A 13 0.44 -5.77 -15.57
CA ALA A 13 -0.21 -6.14 -16.83
C ALA A 13 -0.79 -7.53 -16.68
N LYS A 14 -2.03 -7.70 -17.11
CA LYS A 14 -2.69 -9.01 -17.19
C LYS A 14 -2.92 -9.32 -18.66
N GLY A 15 -2.65 -10.57 -19.05
CA GLY A 15 -2.63 -11.00 -20.46
C GLY A 15 -3.94 -10.85 -21.23
N ASP A 16 -5.01 -10.41 -20.57
CA ASP A 16 -6.32 -10.10 -21.14
C ASP A 16 -6.48 -8.64 -21.57
N GLY A 17 -5.42 -7.83 -21.55
CA GLY A 17 -5.44 -6.44 -22.03
C GLY A 17 -5.65 -5.39 -20.93
N LEU A 18 -5.53 -5.81 -19.68
CA LEU A 18 -5.63 -4.94 -18.52
C LEU A 18 -4.25 -4.40 -18.13
N TRP A 19 -4.15 -3.07 -18.01
CA TRP A 19 -2.94 -2.34 -17.64
C TRP A 19 -3.20 -1.47 -16.42
N LEU A 20 -2.32 -1.54 -15.43
CA LEU A 20 -2.43 -0.81 -14.17
C LEU A 20 -1.09 -0.18 -13.83
N PRO A 21 -0.76 1.03 -14.32
CA PRO A 21 0.24 1.88 -13.70
C PRO A 21 -0.21 2.31 -12.29
N PHE A 22 0.68 2.15 -11.32
CA PHE A 22 0.42 2.54 -9.93
C PHE A 22 1.72 2.82 -9.17
N GLY A 23 1.60 3.54 -8.08
CA GLY A 23 2.73 3.85 -7.21
C GLY A 23 2.27 4.45 -5.89
N SER A 24 3.18 4.53 -4.95
CA SER A 24 2.97 5.15 -3.64
C SER A 24 4.24 5.89 -3.25
N PRO A 25 4.19 7.02 -2.53
CA PRO A 25 5.30 7.47 -1.69
C PRO A 25 5.33 6.64 -0.39
N GLY A 26 6.31 6.88 0.48
CA GLY A 26 6.37 6.23 1.80
C GLY A 26 7.63 5.43 2.08
N ASN A 27 8.72 5.66 1.35
CA ASN A 27 10.02 5.05 1.60
C ASN A 27 9.93 3.51 1.62
N ASP A 28 10.29 2.86 2.73
CA ASP A 28 10.23 1.39 2.88
C ASP A 28 8.81 0.81 2.95
N VAL A 29 7.78 1.66 3.12
CA VAL A 29 6.37 1.24 3.10
C VAL A 29 5.83 1.12 1.68
N GLN A 30 6.47 1.76 0.69
CA GLN A 30 6.01 1.75 -0.72
C GLN A 30 5.70 0.34 -1.25
N PRO A 31 6.64 -0.64 -1.24
CA PRO A 31 6.34 -1.98 -1.75
C PRO A 31 5.27 -2.69 -0.92
N GLN A 32 5.16 -2.41 0.39
CA GLN A 32 4.19 -3.05 1.27
C GLN A 32 2.76 -2.56 0.99
N ALA A 33 2.58 -1.25 0.83
CA ALA A 33 1.30 -0.64 0.47
C ALA A 33 0.87 -1.04 -0.95
N MET A 34 1.82 -1.01 -1.89
CA MET A 34 1.58 -1.41 -3.28
C MET A 34 1.18 -2.89 -3.40
N LEU A 35 1.80 -3.79 -2.62
CA LEU A 35 1.43 -5.20 -2.61
C LEU A 35 0.00 -5.41 -2.07
N GLN A 36 -0.34 -4.78 -0.94
CA GLN A 36 -1.69 -4.87 -0.37
C GLN A 36 -2.75 -4.34 -1.35
N PHE A 37 -2.50 -3.21 -2.00
CA PHE A 37 -3.37 -2.67 -3.05
C PHE A 37 -3.55 -3.64 -4.23
N LEU A 38 -2.47 -4.29 -4.68
CA LEU A 38 -2.52 -5.26 -5.77
C LEU A 38 -3.37 -6.49 -5.40
N LEU A 39 -3.20 -7.00 -4.17
CA LEU A 39 -3.99 -8.11 -3.64
C LEU A 39 -5.46 -7.72 -3.50
N ASN A 40 -5.74 -6.52 -2.97
CA ASN A 40 -7.11 -6.00 -2.86
C ASN A 40 -7.80 -5.91 -4.22
N THR A 41 -7.09 -5.42 -5.24
CA THR A 41 -7.63 -5.30 -6.59
C THR A 41 -7.86 -6.66 -7.25
N PHE A 42 -6.86 -7.54 -7.26
CA PHE A 42 -6.87 -8.74 -8.12
C PHE A 42 -7.22 -10.05 -7.41
N VAL A 43 -7.02 -10.13 -6.09
CA VAL A 43 -7.36 -11.32 -5.30
C VAL A 43 -8.70 -11.15 -4.59
N PHE A 44 -8.93 -9.98 -3.98
CA PHE A 44 -10.18 -9.69 -3.27
C PHE A 44 -11.24 -9.01 -4.15
N GLY A 45 -10.89 -8.61 -5.38
CA GLY A 45 -11.84 -8.14 -6.38
C GLY A 45 -12.39 -6.74 -6.13
N HIS A 46 -11.72 -5.94 -5.31
CA HIS A 46 -12.12 -4.56 -5.04
C HIS A 46 -11.87 -3.66 -6.25
N ARG A 47 -12.74 -2.65 -6.42
CA ARG A 47 -12.48 -1.53 -7.34
C ARG A 47 -11.29 -0.69 -6.83
N LEU A 48 -10.67 0.11 -7.69
CA LEU A 48 -9.42 0.79 -7.34
C LEU A 48 -9.52 1.64 -6.07
N LEU A 49 -10.54 2.49 -5.94
CA LEU A 49 -10.70 3.34 -4.77
C LEU A 49 -10.94 2.51 -3.51
N GLU A 50 -11.82 1.51 -3.58
CA GLU A 50 -12.10 0.61 -2.47
C GLU A 50 -10.84 -0.17 -2.04
N ALA A 51 -10.04 -0.65 -3.00
CA ALA A 51 -8.78 -1.35 -2.76
C ALA A 51 -7.75 -0.47 -2.05
N ILE A 52 -7.69 0.81 -2.39
CA ILE A 52 -6.84 1.83 -1.76
C ILE A 52 -7.35 2.17 -0.35
N GLU A 53 -8.66 2.26 -0.17
CA GLU A 53 -9.29 2.63 1.08
C GLU A 53 -9.22 1.53 2.14
N GLN A 54 -9.04 0.27 1.75
CA GLN A 54 -8.81 -0.82 2.70
C GLN A 54 -7.71 -0.47 3.71
N PRO A 55 -7.89 -0.85 4.99
CA PRO A 55 -6.89 -0.58 6.01
C PRO A 55 -5.62 -1.38 5.76
N ARG A 56 -4.48 -0.76 6.03
CA ARG A 56 -3.15 -1.28 5.74
C ARG A 56 -2.37 -1.61 7.00
N PHE A 57 -1.36 -2.44 6.80
CA PHE A 57 -0.29 -2.67 7.76
C PHE A 57 1.09 -2.53 7.12
N ALA A 58 2.11 -2.33 7.94
CA ALA A 58 3.49 -2.39 7.50
C ALA A 58 4.38 -2.96 8.60
N THR A 59 5.35 -3.78 8.21
CA THR A 59 6.41 -4.22 9.10
C THR A 59 7.64 -3.33 8.98
N PHE A 60 8.36 -3.19 10.08
CA PHE A 60 9.65 -2.52 10.19
C PHE A 60 10.73 -3.46 10.74
N SER A 61 10.50 -4.77 10.58
CA SER A 61 11.43 -5.82 10.99
C SER A 61 12.57 -6.00 9.98
N PHE A 62 13.20 -4.89 9.59
CA PHE A 62 14.40 -4.79 8.76
C PHE A 62 15.10 -3.44 9.00
N PRO A 63 16.40 -3.29 8.66
CA PRO A 63 17.07 -1.99 8.71
C PRO A 63 16.44 -1.00 7.72
N ARG A 64 15.92 0.12 8.22
CA ARG A 64 15.26 1.15 7.40
C ARG A 64 16.23 1.85 6.45
N SER A 65 15.72 2.33 5.32
CA SER A 65 16.53 2.99 4.28
C SER A 65 17.00 4.38 4.69
N SER A 66 16.30 5.06 5.59
CA SER A 66 16.68 6.40 6.06
C SER A 66 17.61 6.30 7.26
N GLU A 67 18.62 7.17 7.30
CA GLU A 67 19.48 7.43 8.47
C GLU A 67 18.61 7.70 9.73
N PRO A 68 18.91 7.12 10.91
CA PRO A 68 20.08 6.31 11.27
C PRO A 68 19.91 4.79 11.05
N HIS A 69 19.18 4.39 10.01
CA HIS A 69 18.88 3.00 9.68
C HIS A 69 18.28 2.17 10.83
N PRO A 70 17.35 2.73 11.64
CA PRO A 70 16.83 2.03 12.79
C PRO A 70 16.12 0.73 12.40
N TYR A 71 16.43 -0.33 13.15
CA TYR A 71 15.82 -1.65 13.02
C TYR A 71 14.90 -1.90 14.21
N SER A 72 13.65 -2.27 13.93
CA SER A 72 12.63 -2.55 14.94
C SER A 72 12.12 -4.00 14.76
N PRO A 73 12.80 -4.99 15.38
CA PRO A 73 12.44 -6.40 15.24
C PRO A 73 10.98 -6.65 15.58
N ASN A 74 10.30 -7.46 14.76
CA ASN A 74 8.89 -7.86 14.93
C ASN A 74 7.85 -6.73 14.92
N LEU A 75 8.26 -5.47 14.76
CA LEU A 75 7.33 -4.34 14.71
C LEU A 75 6.41 -4.48 13.51
N LEU A 76 5.11 -4.47 13.81
CA LEU A 76 4.02 -4.48 12.86
C LEU A 76 3.08 -3.32 13.19
N GLN A 77 3.06 -2.30 12.34
CA GLN A 77 2.12 -1.20 12.43
C GLN A 77 0.83 -1.57 11.71
N LEU A 78 -0.31 -1.39 12.39
CA LEU A 78 -1.65 -1.60 11.85
C LEU A 78 -2.40 -0.27 11.84
N GLU A 79 -3.17 0.04 10.80
CA GLU A 79 -4.10 1.16 10.87
C GLU A 79 -5.23 0.90 11.89
N GLY A 80 -5.77 1.99 12.46
CA GLY A 80 -6.78 1.93 13.52
C GLY A 80 -8.08 1.23 13.14
N ARG A 81 -8.41 1.21 11.84
CA ARG A 81 -9.56 0.51 11.27
C ARG A 81 -9.39 -1.02 11.22
N ILE A 82 -8.19 -1.54 11.43
CA ILE A 82 -7.99 -2.98 11.64
C ILE A 82 -8.50 -3.35 13.05
N PRO A 83 -9.39 -4.36 13.19
CA PRO A 83 -9.94 -4.73 14.49
C PRO A 83 -8.87 -4.97 15.54
N LYS A 84 -9.06 -4.42 16.75
CA LYS A 84 -8.13 -4.63 17.87
C LYS A 84 -7.93 -6.10 18.21
N ALA A 85 -8.96 -6.94 18.01
CA ALA A 85 -8.88 -8.39 18.17
C ALA A 85 -7.82 -9.02 17.24
N THR A 86 -7.74 -8.58 15.98
CA THR A 86 -6.69 -9.02 15.04
C THR A 86 -5.31 -8.64 15.55
N GLY A 87 -5.14 -7.42 16.06
CA GLY A 87 -3.87 -6.99 16.67
C GLY A 87 -3.49 -7.81 17.90
N SER A 88 -4.45 -8.13 18.78
CA SER A 88 -4.22 -9.00 19.93
C SER A 88 -3.79 -10.40 19.53
N GLU A 89 -4.42 -10.99 18.51
CA GLU A 89 -4.05 -12.32 17.99
C GLU A 89 -2.70 -12.32 17.26
N LEU A 90 -2.30 -11.20 16.64
CA LEU A 90 -0.95 -11.07 16.09
C LEU A 90 0.11 -10.98 17.20
N ARG A 91 -0.21 -10.35 18.34
CA ARG A 91 0.69 -10.33 19.50
C ARG A 91 0.90 -11.73 20.10
N THR A 92 -0.14 -12.57 20.18
CA THR A 92 0.02 -13.96 20.66
C THR A 92 0.94 -14.79 19.75
N ARG A 93 1.07 -14.39 18.48
CA ARG A 93 1.96 -14.99 17.47
C ARG A 93 3.37 -14.38 17.44
N GLY A 94 3.69 -13.44 18.35
CA GLY A 94 5.03 -12.88 18.52
C GLY A 94 5.28 -11.54 17.80
N HIS A 95 4.26 -10.93 17.20
CA HIS A 95 4.38 -9.59 16.62
C HIS A 95 4.40 -8.50 17.70
N ASP A 96 5.28 -7.51 17.55
CA ASP A 96 5.20 -6.26 18.31
C ASP A 96 4.22 -5.32 17.59
N VAL A 97 2.94 -5.43 17.97
CA VAL A 97 1.87 -4.70 17.29
C VAL A 97 1.70 -3.30 17.86
N ALA A 98 1.87 -2.30 17.00
CA ALA A 98 1.51 -0.91 17.24
C ALA A 98 0.39 -0.48 16.28
N PHE A 99 -0.30 0.60 16.63
CA PHE A 99 -1.39 1.13 15.83
C PHE A 99 -1.11 2.56 15.40
N TRP A 100 -1.31 2.80 14.11
CA TRP A 100 -1.54 4.12 13.55
C TRP A 100 -2.99 4.58 13.79
N PRO A 101 -3.29 5.87 13.59
CA PRO A 101 -4.65 6.36 13.37
C PRO A 101 -5.41 5.57 12.29
N ASP A 102 -6.72 5.82 12.18
CA ASP A 102 -7.59 5.15 11.21
C ASP A 102 -7.17 5.38 9.75
N TRP A 103 -6.64 6.56 9.48
CA TRP A 103 -6.05 6.96 8.21
C TRP A 103 -4.72 7.64 8.50
N ASP A 104 -3.62 6.99 8.12
CA ASP A 104 -2.28 7.54 8.39
C ASP A 104 -1.41 7.56 7.12
N TRP A 105 -0.80 8.71 6.87
CA TRP A 105 0.03 8.95 5.70
C TRP A 105 1.31 8.09 5.65
N HIS A 106 1.76 7.55 6.80
CA HIS A 106 2.87 6.60 6.88
C HIS A 106 2.51 5.25 6.28
N ALA A 107 1.23 4.89 6.19
CA ALA A 107 0.75 3.66 5.54
C ALA A 107 0.84 3.70 4.00
N GLY A 108 1.47 4.73 3.43
CA GLY A 108 1.56 4.96 1.98
C GLY A 108 0.41 5.82 1.44
N ALA A 109 0.56 6.25 0.19
CA ALA A 109 -0.44 7.03 -0.53
C ALA A 109 -0.53 6.54 -1.98
N VAL A 110 -1.25 5.44 -2.21
CA VAL A 110 -1.32 4.79 -3.52
C VAL A 110 -2.12 5.64 -4.51
N CYS A 111 -1.55 5.88 -5.69
CA CYS A 111 -2.28 6.39 -6.85
C CYS A 111 -2.21 5.37 -7.97
N ALA A 112 -3.32 5.19 -8.68
CA ALA A 112 -3.43 4.19 -9.73
C ALA A 112 -4.37 4.64 -10.85
N VAL A 113 -4.07 4.16 -12.06
CA VAL A 113 -4.98 4.24 -13.21
C VAL A 113 -5.06 2.85 -13.82
N LEU A 114 -6.28 2.32 -13.96
CA LEU A 114 -6.58 1.05 -14.60
C LEU A 114 -7.11 1.33 -16.00
N TYR A 115 -6.52 0.71 -17.00
CA TYR A 115 -7.01 0.68 -18.36
C TYR A 115 -7.40 -0.74 -18.73
N ASP A 116 -8.65 -0.93 -19.16
CA ASP A 116 -9.12 -2.18 -19.77
C ASP A 116 -9.25 -1.98 -21.27
N SER A 117 -8.37 -2.64 -22.05
CA SER A 117 -8.39 -2.54 -23.51
C SER A 117 -9.63 -3.18 -24.15
N LYS A 118 -10.40 -4.02 -23.45
CA LYS A 118 -11.60 -4.63 -24.01
C LYS A 118 -12.79 -3.66 -23.97
N SER A 119 -13.01 -3.05 -22.80
CA SER A 119 -14.08 -2.06 -22.61
C SER A 119 -13.67 -0.63 -23.03
N GLN A 120 -12.38 -0.37 -23.22
CA GLN A 120 -11.81 0.96 -23.43
C GLN A 120 -12.10 1.93 -22.27
N VAL A 121 -12.33 1.40 -21.06
CA VAL A 121 -12.61 2.19 -19.87
C VAL A 121 -11.33 2.47 -19.10
N LEU A 122 -11.24 3.69 -18.58
CA LEU A 122 -10.23 4.13 -17.61
C LEU A 122 -10.87 4.29 -16.24
N GLU A 123 -10.26 3.71 -15.21
CA GLU A 123 -10.61 3.95 -13.81
C GLU A 123 -9.40 4.56 -13.10
N GLY A 124 -9.57 5.72 -12.48
CA GLY A 124 -8.51 6.39 -11.72
C GLY A 124 -8.86 6.43 -10.23
N ALA A 125 -7.84 6.31 -9.38
CA ALA A 125 -8.01 6.46 -7.94
C ALA A 125 -6.77 7.06 -7.27
N ALA A 126 -6.99 7.82 -6.20
CA ALA A 126 -5.96 8.45 -5.38
C ALA A 126 -6.26 8.23 -3.90
N ASP A 127 -5.21 8.03 -3.10
CA ASP A 127 -5.32 7.70 -1.68
C ASP A 127 -5.74 8.90 -0.81
N PRO A 128 -6.78 8.76 0.03
CA PRO A 128 -7.20 9.84 0.94
C PRO A 128 -6.20 10.08 2.09
N ARG A 129 -5.23 9.17 2.34
CA ARG A 129 -4.23 9.33 3.42
C ARG A 129 -3.26 10.48 3.21
N ARG A 130 -3.17 11.03 2.00
CA ARG A 130 -2.42 12.24 1.68
C ARG A 130 -3.24 13.11 0.73
N SER A 131 -2.96 14.40 0.72
CA SER A 131 -3.56 15.30 -0.26
C SER A 131 -3.23 14.84 -1.69
N GLY A 132 -4.26 14.52 -2.46
CA GLY A 132 -4.18 14.06 -3.84
C GLY A 132 -5.59 13.91 -4.44
N SER A 133 -5.69 13.84 -5.76
CA SER A 133 -6.95 13.62 -6.46
C SER A 133 -6.71 12.79 -7.72
N SER A 134 -7.77 12.11 -8.17
CA SER A 134 -7.83 11.48 -9.48
C SER A 134 -8.86 12.23 -10.32
N LEU A 135 -8.49 12.58 -11.55
CA LEU A 135 -9.30 13.35 -12.49
C LEU A 135 -9.21 12.68 -13.86
N GLY A 136 -10.32 12.67 -14.61
CA GLY A 136 -10.39 12.11 -15.96
C GLY A 136 -11.16 13.05 -16.89
N TRP A 137 -10.92 12.92 -18.20
CA TRP A 137 -11.60 13.65 -19.27
C TRP A 137 -11.88 12.74 -20.45
#